data_AF-A0A4R0YF70-F1
#
_entry.id   AF-A0A4R0YF70-F1
#
_cell.length_a   1.000
_cell.length_b   1.000
_cell.length_c   1.000
_cell.angle_alpha   90.00
_cell.angle_beta   90.00
_cell.angle_gamma   90.00
#
_symmetry.space_group_name_H-M   'P 1'
#
loop_
_entity.id
_entity.type
_entity.pdbx_description
1 polymer ?
#
loop_
_entity_poly.entity_id
_entity_poly.type
_entity_poly.pdbx_seq_one_letter_code
_entity_poly.pdbx_strand_id
1 'polypeptide(L)'
;MDAGRHGVPACEPGHEDALTDGVIRIRPGETLCVSLDATGDSVTPKAIVPAGDPASLLVLRFWQEPGSSQMFLSVHSPLADDLRYKAFMVRSGSLRQEYTSSCPVLSHRFGIENWPFAISELRITGLVALRGARHMECR
;
A
#
# COMPACT_ATOMS: atom_id res chain seq x y z
N MET A 1 -20.93 20.12 10.20
CA MET A 1 -20.23 18.87 9.84
C MET A 1 -19.75 19.07 8.43
N ASP A 2 -18.46 19.33 8.29
CA ASP A 2 -17.85 19.79 7.04
C ASP A 2 -17.75 18.63 6.06
N ALA A 3 -18.48 18.71 4.94
CA ALA A 3 -18.33 17.83 3.80
C ALA A 3 -17.11 18.29 2.98
N GLY A 4 -15.94 18.20 3.60
CA GLY A 4 -14.66 18.56 3.01
C GLY A 4 -14.12 17.42 2.17
N ARG A 5 -13.74 17.72 0.93
CA ARG A 5 -12.91 16.91 0.01
C ARG A 5 -12.19 15.76 0.73
N HIS A 6 -12.46 14.51 0.35
CA HIS A 6 -11.61 13.39 0.74
C HIS A 6 -10.24 13.57 0.06
N GLY A 7 -9.43 14.47 0.59
CA GLY A 7 -8.07 14.71 0.17
C GLY A 7 -7.26 13.47 0.44
N VAL A 8 -6.31 13.18 -0.45
CA VAL A 8 -5.34 12.12 -0.21
C VAL A 8 -4.68 12.38 1.15
N PRO A 9 -4.62 11.39 2.06
CA PRO A 9 -4.06 11.60 3.39
C PRO A 9 -2.64 12.13 3.29
N ALA A 10 -2.27 13.00 4.24
CA ALA A 10 -0.94 13.60 4.27
C ALA A 10 0.13 12.51 4.41
N CYS A 11 1.22 12.66 3.68
CA CYS A 11 2.36 11.76 3.77
C CYS A 11 3.01 11.85 5.15
N GLU A 12 3.45 10.70 5.66
CA GLU A 12 4.24 10.61 6.88
C GLU A 12 5.67 10.17 6.55
N PRO A 13 6.67 10.55 7.37
CA PRO A 13 8.07 10.15 7.15
C PRO A 13 8.29 8.63 7.24
N GLY A 14 7.34 7.87 7.76
CA GLY A 14 7.50 6.44 8.05
C GLY A 14 8.49 6.17 9.18
N HIS A 15 8.72 4.89 9.45
CA HIS A 15 9.73 4.42 10.40
C HIS A 15 11.07 4.09 9.70
N GLU A 16 12.16 3.94 10.47
CA GLU A 16 13.53 3.77 9.93
C GLU A 16 13.66 2.61 8.94
N ASP A 17 12.93 1.51 9.18
CA ASP A 17 12.89 0.31 8.33
C ASP A 17 11.66 0.24 7.40
N ALA A 18 10.98 1.37 7.15
CA ALA A 18 9.78 1.40 6.30
C ALA A 18 10.05 1.04 4.84
N LEU A 19 11.29 1.20 4.37
CA LEU A 19 11.77 0.68 3.10
C LEU A 19 13.17 0.09 3.26
N THR A 20 13.30 -1.22 3.07
CA THR A 20 14.60 -1.91 3.09
C THR A 20 14.61 -2.98 2.01
N ASP A 21 15.65 -3.01 1.19
CA ASP A 21 15.83 -3.99 0.11
C ASP A 21 14.61 -4.14 -0.83
N GLY A 22 13.95 -3.02 -1.13
CA GLY A 22 12.76 -2.99 -1.99
C GLY A 22 11.48 -3.52 -1.33
N VAL A 23 11.52 -3.83 -0.04
CA VAL A 23 10.35 -4.22 0.77
C VAL A 23 9.81 -2.99 1.48
N ILE A 24 8.56 -2.65 1.21
CA ILE A 24 7.85 -1.61 1.97
C ILE A 24 7.22 -2.27 3.19
N ARG A 25 7.47 -1.71 4.37
CA ARG A 25 6.87 -2.14 5.64
C ARG A 25 5.96 -1.05 6.14
N ILE A 26 4.75 -1.41 6.54
CA ILE A 26 3.76 -0.48 7.06
C ILE A 26 3.05 -1.07 8.27
N ARG A 27 2.87 -0.26 9.31
CA ARG A 27 2.25 -0.62 10.59
C ARG A 27 0.89 0.06 10.74
N PRO A 28 0.00 -0.47 11.61
CA PRO A 28 -1.29 0.15 11.87
C PRO A 28 -1.16 1.61 12.30
N GLY A 29 -1.93 2.49 11.65
CA GLY A 29 -1.94 3.92 11.90
C GLY A 29 -1.11 4.74 10.92
N GLU A 30 -0.26 4.10 10.11
CA GLU A 30 0.70 4.81 9.25
C GLU A 30 0.12 5.16 7.86
N THR A 31 0.62 6.27 7.32
CA THR A 31 0.44 6.67 5.91
C THR A 31 1.79 6.87 5.23
N LEU A 32 2.20 5.92 4.38
CA LEU A 32 3.46 6.00 3.65
C LEU A 32 3.24 6.51 2.23
N CYS A 33 4.01 7.52 1.85
CA CYS A 33 4.14 7.94 0.47
C CYS A 33 5.48 7.45 -0.09
N VAL A 34 5.42 6.73 -1.21
CA VAL A 34 6.58 6.04 -1.78
C VAL A 34 6.83 6.57 -3.18
N SER A 35 8.04 7.09 -3.41
CA SER A 35 8.49 7.43 -4.76
C SER A 35 8.81 6.13 -5.50
N LEU A 36 8.26 5.98 -6.69
CA LEU A 36 8.46 4.81 -7.54
C LEU A 36 9.37 5.14 -8.73
N ASP A 37 10.09 4.12 -9.20
CA ASP A 37 10.75 4.09 -10.50
C ASP A 37 10.15 2.95 -11.32
N ALA A 38 9.66 3.27 -12.50
CA ALA A 38 8.97 2.32 -13.37
C ALA A 38 9.73 2.22 -14.70
N THR A 39 10.26 1.03 -14.99
CA THR A 39 10.94 0.72 -16.25
C THR A 39 10.34 -0.55 -16.85
N GLY A 40 9.65 -0.41 -17.98
CA GLY A 40 8.89 -1.52 -18.55
C GLY A 40 7.71 -1.89 -17.63
N ASP A 41 7.65 -3.16 -17.25
CA ASP A 41 6.67 -3.68 -16.29
C ASP A 41 7.22 -3.69 -14.86
N SER A 42 8.52 -3.44 -14.69
CA SER A 42 9.18 -3.44 -13.38
C SER A 42 8.92 -2.12 -12.66
N VAL A 43 8.44 -2.22 -11.41
CA VAL A 43 8.21 -1.08 -10.53
C VAL A 43 9.06 -1.27 -9.28
N THR A 44 9.92 -0.28 -8.99
CA THR A 44 10.83 -0.34 -7.83
C THR A 44 10.55 0.82 -6.89
N PRO A 45 10.30 0.57 -5.59
CA PRO A 45 10.23 1.64 -4.60
C PRO A 45 11.63 2.21 -4.33
N LYS A 46 11.76 3.54 -4.36
CA LYS A 46 13.04 4.24 -4.19
C LYS A 46 13.23 4.86 -2.80
N ALA A 47 12.20 5.49 -2.28
CA ALA A 47 12.25 6.19 -1.01
C ALA A 47 10.85 6.35 -0.41
N ILE A 48 10.77 6.38 0.92
CA ILE A 48 9.64 6.95 1.65
C ILE A 48 9.84 8.47 1.66
N VAL A 49 8.83 9.23 1.25
CA VAL A 49 8.90 10.69 1.19
C VAL A 49 7.91 11.31 2.19
N PRO A 50 8.35 12.26 3.03
CA PRO A 50 7.48 12.86 4.05
C PRO A 50 6.47 13.85 3.48
N ALA A 51 6.65 14.27 2.22
CA ALA A 51 5.74 15.15 1.51
C ALA A 51 5.97 15.04 -0.01
N GLY A 52 4.92 15.30 -0.79
CA GLY A 52 4.97 15.41 -2.24
C GLY A 52 3.57 15.40 -2.82
N ASP A 53 3.47 15.52 -4.15
CA ASP A 53 2.18 15.43 -4.84
C ASP A 53 1.67 13.98 -4.80
N PRO A 54 0.54 13.68 -4.15
CA PRO A 54 0.02 12.32 -4.07
C PRO A 54 -0.37 11.73 -5.44
N ALA A 55 -0.59 12.56 -6.47
CA ALA A 55 -0.79 12.08 -7.84
C ALA A 55 0.46 11.45 -8.44
N SER A 56 1.64 11.76 -7.89
CA SER A 56 2.95 11.27 -8.36
C SER A 56 3.57 10.18 -7.47
N LEU A 57 2.90 9.83 -6.36
CA LEU A 57 3.41 8.93 -5.33
C LEU A 57 2.49 7.72 -5.13
N LEU A 58 3.08 6.57 -4.83
CA LEU A 58 2.33 5.44 -4.29
C LEU A 58 1.98 5.77 -2.85
N VAL A 59 0.69 5.90 -2.55
CA VAL A 59 0.22 6.21 -1.20
C VAL A 59 -0.40 4.97 -0.59
N LEU A 60 0.14 4.57 0.56
CA LEU A 60 -0.30 3.43 1.35
C LEU A 60 -0.79 3.96 2.69
N ARG A 61 -2.02 3.62 3.07
CA ARG A 61 -2.52 3.89 4.42
C ARG A 61 -2.98 2.60 5.01
N PHE A 62 -2.49 2.28 6.20
CA PHE A 62 -2.84 1.06 6.89
C PHE A 62 -3.46 1.39 8.24
N TRP A 63 -4.70 0.98 8.48
CA TRP A 63 -5.42 1.35 9.70
C TRP A 63 -6.30 0.22 10.20
N GLN A 64 -6.62 0.31 11.49
CA GLN A 64 -7.62 -0.52 12.14
C GLN A 64 -8.93 0.25 12.20
N GLU A 65 -10.04 -0.41 11.92
CA GLU A 65 -11.37 0.17 12.15
C GLU A 65 -11.60 0.39 13.65
N PRO A 66 -12.03 1.59 14.09
CA PRO A 66 -12.24 1.88 15.50
C PRO A 66 -13.24 0.91 16.16
N GLY A 67 -12.84 0.32 17.28
CA GLY A 67 -13.68 -0.60 18.05
C GLY A 67 -13.81 -2.02 17.47
N SER A 68 -13.10 -2.35 16.39
CA SER A 68 -13.05 -3.71 15.84
C SER A 68 -11.60 -4.17 15.66
N SER A 69 -11.37 -5.45 15.36
CA SER A 69 -10.05 -5.96 14.95
C SER A 69 -9.84 -5.92 13.45
N GLN A 70 -10.75 -5.29 12.68
CA GLN A 70 -10.67 -5.27 11.24
C GLN A 70 -9.56 -4.33 10.78
N MET A 71 -8.72 -4.81 9.88
CA MET A 71 -7.61 -4.07 9.31
C MET A 71 -7.91 -3.71 7.87
N PHE A 72 -7.51 -2.51 7.46
CA PHE A 72 -7.74 -1.97 6.13
C PHE A 72 -6.44 -1.40 5.58
N LEU A 73 -6.15 -1.72 4.33
CA LEU A 73 -5.10 -1.08 3.54
C LEU A 73 -5.77 -0.33 2.39
N SER A 74 -5.50 0.97 2.26
CA SER A 74 -5.78 1.69 1.02
C SER A 74 -4.49 1.89 0.25
N VAL A 75 -4.54 1.64 -1.05
CA VAL A 75 -3.41 1.80 -1.97
C VAL A 75 -3.83 2.72 -3.10
N HIS A 76 -3.13 3.84 -3.28
CA HIS A 76 -3.31 4.73 -4.42
C HIS A 76 -2.10 4.62 -5.35
N SER A 77 -2.32 4.21 -6.60
CA SER A 77 -1.26 4.05 -7.60
C SER A 77 -1.09 5.32 -8.44
N PRO A 78 0.13 5.89 -8.57
CA PRO A 78 0.40 7.01 -9.46
C PRO A 78 0.68 6.55 -10.90
N LEU A 79 0.67 5.24 -11.15
CA LEU A 79 1.09 4.67 -12.43
C LEU A 79 -0.03 4.80 -13.47
N ALA A 80 0.38 4.97 -14.74
CA ALA A 80 -0.51 4.95 -15.90
C ALA A 80 -1.06 3.54 -16.23
N ASP A 81 -0.44 2.51 -15.67
CA ASP A 81 -0.88 1.11 -15.75
C ASP A 81 -1.38 0.64 -14.37
N ASP A 82 -2.14 -0.45 -14.37
CA ASP A 82 -2.59 -1.08 -13.12
C ASP A 82 -1.38 -1.63 -12.34
N LEU A 83 -1.40 -1.48 -11.02
CA LEU A 83 -0.33 -1.94 -10.13
C LEU A 83 -0.72 -3.27 -9.49
N ARG A 84 0.15 -4.28 -9.60
CA ARG A 84 0.08 -5.49 -8.78
C ARG A 84 1.23 -5.54 -7.80
N TYR A 85 1.00 -6.12 -6.63
CA TYR A 85 2.01 -6.37 -5.62
C TYR A 85 1.79 -7.71 -4.94
N LYS A 86 2.69 -8.07 -4.03
CA LYS A 86 2.52 -9.17 -3.08
C LYS A 86 2.48 -8.59 -1.68
N ALA A 87 1.54 -9.06 -0.86
CA ALA A 87 1.45 -8.69 0.54
C ALA A 87 1.74 -9.89 1.44
N PHE A 88 2.50 -9.63 2.50
CA PHE A 88 2.67 -10.56 3.60
C PHE A 88 2.32 -9.86 4.91
N MET A 89 1.61 -10.54 5.78
CA MET A 89 1.15 -10.01 7.05
C MET A 89 1.85 -10.69 8.22
N VAL A 90 2.07 -9.92 9.28
CA VAL A 90 2.40 -10.43 10.61
C VAL A 90 1.19 -10.15 11.50
N ARG A 91 0.53 -11.20 11.96
CA ARG A 91 -0.64 -11.07 12.87
C ARG A 91 -0.21 -10.59 14.24
N SER A 92 -1.05 -9.80 14.91
CA SER A 92 -0.78 -9.34 16.27
C SER A 92 -0.54 -10.53 17.22
N GLY A 93 0.56 -10.49 17.97
CA GLY A 93 0.97 -11.58 18.87
C GLY A 93 1.72 -12.74 18.19
N SER A 94 1.96 -12.66 16.87
CA SER A 94 2.76 -13.62 16.12
C SER A 94 4.08 -13.00 15.67
N LEU A 95 5.08 -13.85 15.43
CA LEU A 95 6.31 -13.48 14.71
C LEU A 95 6.36 -14.08 13.30
N ARG A 96 5.34 -14.85 12.93
CA ARG A 96 5.27 -15.52 11.62
C ARG A 96 4.78 -14.54 10.58
N GLN A 97 5.51 -14.51 9.46
CA GLN A 97 5.09 -13.84 8.25
C GLN A 97 4.23 -14.80 7.42
N GLU A 98 3.07 -14.34 7.00
CA GLU A 98 2.09 -15.12 6.25
C GLU A 98 1.74 -14.40 4.96
N TYR A 99 1.72 -15.12 3.84
CA TYR A 99 1.26 -14.56 2.58
C TYR A 99 -0.24 -14.26 2.65
N THR A 100 -0.67 -13.15 2.05
CA THR A 100 -2.08 -12.82 1.90
C THR A 100 -2.39 -12.43 0.46
N SER A 101 -3.62 -12.67 0.04
CA SER A 101 -4.06 -12.31 -1.30
C SER A 101 -4.15 -10.79 -1.43
N SER A 102 -3.72 -10.26 -2.56
CA SER A 102 -3.86 -8.84 -2.90
C SER A 102 -4.51 -8.66 -4.27
N CYS A 103 -5.25 -7.57 -4.44
CA CYS A 103 -5.93 -7.25 -5.69
C CYS A 103 -5.11 -6.22 -6.49
N PRO A 104 -5.07 -6.33 -7.83
CA PRO A 104 -4.52 -5.25 -8.65
C PRO A 104 -5.22 -3.93 -8.36
N VAL A 105 -4.45 -2.85 -8.29
CA VAL A 105 -4.91 -1.48 -8.09
C VAL A 105 -4.95 -0.80 -9.45
N LEU A 106 -6.13 -0.31 -9.84
CA LEU A 106 -6.32 0.35 -11.12
C LEU A 106 -5.45 1.62 -11.24
N SER A 107 -5.01 1.92 -12.47
CA SER A 107 -4.26 3.14 -12.78
C SER A 107 -4.94 4.40 -12.26
N HIS A 108 -4.19 5.24 -11.53
CA HIS A 108 -4.66 6.50 -10.93
C HIS A 108 -5.91 6.36 -10.04
N ARG A 109 -6.17 5.15 -9.51
CA ARG A 109 -7.28 4.87 -8.59
C ARG A 109 -6.75 4.41 -7.24
N PHE A 110 -7.66 4.39 -6.27
CA PHE A 110 -7.45 3.74 -5.00
C PHE A 110 -8.02 2.32 -5.01
N GLY A 111 -7.29 1.37 -4.45
CA GLY A 111 -7.78 0.06 -4.05
C GLY A 111 -7.92 -0.01 -2.53
N ILE A 112 -8.79 -0.90 -2.05
CA ILE A 112 -8.95 -1.19 -0.62
C ILE A 112 -8.88 -2.69 -0.42
N GLU A 113 -8.06 -3.11 0.54
CA GLU A 113 -8.02 -4.47 1.06
C GLU A 113 -8.46 -4.48 2.52
N ASN A 114 -9.10 -5.57 2.95
CA ASN A 114 -9.57 -5.73 4.32
C ASN A 114 -9.26 -7.12 4.87
N TRP A 115 -8.91 -7.18 6.15
CA TRP A 115 -8.70 -8.44 6.88
C TRP A 115 -9.50 -8.45 8.19
N PRO A 116 -10.19 -9.55 8.54
CA PRO A 116 -11.07 -9.62 9.70
C PRO A 116 -10.33 -9.85 11.03
N PHE A 117 -9.04 -9.51 11.10
CA PHE A 117 -8.20 -9.73 12.28
C PHE A 117 -7.06 -8.72 12.34
N ALA A 118 -6.52 -8.52 13.54
CA ALA A 118 -5.46 -7.56 13.78
C ALA A 118 -4.12 -8.01 13.18
N ILE A 119 -3.43 -7.08 12.54
CA ILE A 119 -2.14 -7.26 11.88
C ILE A 119 -1.20 -6.20 12.45
N SER A 120 -0.02 -6.61 12.91
CA SER A 120 0.98 -5.70 13.47
C SER A 120 1.88 -5.07 12.40
N GLU A 121 2.05 -5.72 11.25
CA GLU A 121 2.86 -5.24 10.13
C GLU A 121 2.38 -5.86 8.81
N LEU A 122 2.33 -5.06 7.74
CA LEU A 122 2.28 -5.53 6.36
C LEU A 122 3.63 -5.31 5.68
N ARG A 123 4.03 -6.28 4.87
CA ARG A 123 5.19 -6.22 3.98
C ARG A 123 4.73 -6.31 2.54
N ILE A 124 4.96 -5.25 1.78
CA ILE A 124 4.59 -5.13 0.38
C ILE A 124 5.85 -5.28 -0.48
N THR A 125 5.78 -6.18 -1.44
CA THR A 125 6.93 -6.55 -2.30
C THR A 125 6.48 -6.81 -3.74
N GLY A 126 7.43 -6.94 -4.65
CA GLY A 126 7.17 -7.42 -6.01
C GLY A 126 6.17 -6.56 -6.78
N LEU A 127 6.33 -5.25 -6.70
CA LEU A 127 5.53 -4.29 -7.46
C LEU A 127 5.74 -4.50 -8.97
N VAL A 128 4.65 -4.60 -9.73
CA VAL A 128 4.65 -4.82 -11.18
C VAL A 128 3.54 -4.00 -11.83
N ALA A 129 3.84 -3.31 -12.92
CA ALA A 129 2.84 -2.65 -13.77
C ALA A 129 2.22 -3.67 -14.74
N LEU A 130 0.89 -3.71 -14.81
CA LEU A 130 0.11 -4.64 -15.64
C LEU A 130 -0.38 -3.94 -16.91
N ARG A 131 0.45 -3.93 -17.95
CA ARG A 131 0.10 -3.32 -19.23
C ARG A 131 -1.05 -4.04 -19.92
N GLY A 132 -2.13 -3.31 -20.20
CA GLY A 132 -3.26 -3.79 -21.01
C GLY A 132 -4.03 -4.98 -20.41
N ALA A 133 -3.97 -5.16 -19.08
CA ALA A 133 -4.72 -6.22 -18.41
C ALA A 133 -6.24 -6.01 -18.58
N ARG A 134 -6.94 -7.04 -19.07
CA ARG A 134 -8.40 -7.02 -19.24
C ARG A 134 -9.16 -7.72 -18.10
N HIS A 135 -8.43 -8.35 -17.18
CA HIS A 135 -9.02 -9.14 -16.10
C HIS A 135 -8.24 -8.91 -14.80
N MET A 136 -8.95 -8.48 -13.76
CA MET A 136 -8.40 -8.30 -12.41
C MET A 136 -8.63 -9.58 -11.62
N GLU A 137 -7.55 -10.27 -11.24
CA GLU A 137 -7.59 -11.40 -10.33
C GLU A 137 -6.80 -11.07 -9.08
N CYS A 138 -7.44 -11.17 -7.92
CA CYS A 138 -6.75 -11.13 -6.65
C CYS A 138 -6.02 -12.46 -6.44
N ARG A 139 -4.76 -12.41 -6.05
CA ARG A 139 -3.89 -13.58 -5.90
C ARG A 139 -3.04 -13.47 -4.65
#